data_AF-A0A0F9I2L6-F1
#
_entry.id   AF-A0A0F9I2L6-F1
#
_cell.length_a   1.000
_cell.length_b   1.000
_cell.length_c   1.000
_cell.angle_alpha   90.00
_cell.angle_beta   90.00
_cell.angle_gamma   90.00
#
_symmetry.space_group_name_H-M   'P 1'
#
loop_
_entity.id
_entity.type
_entity.pdbx_description
1 polymer ?
#
loop_
_entity_poly.entity_id
_entity_poly.type
_entity_poly.pdbx_seq_one_letter_code
_entity_poly.pdbx_strand_id
1 'polypeptide(L)'
;MIFNEIVKEEIKAKKLDWNNNPVIGDIENLKILSLYYGTHTKDVKNIFREGIYAGQNGYVLCSLEPHTAFAYAAMSDSLKESAVPLQDRMVFKINIPHRFVSNNIVVNNDNGDYTDWGKSDVEYYALNEVRVPNHIPVEFIEGYMTKNDC
;
A
#
# COMPACT_ATOMS: atom_id res chain seq x y z
N MET A 1 -19.86 11.33 -8.29
CA MET A 1 -20.89 10.28 -8.49
C MET A 1 -20.35 9.09 -9.30
N ILE A 2 -19.51 9.32 -10.31
CA ILE A 2 -18.88 8.30 -11.18
C ILE A 2 -18.01 7.28 -10.43
N PHE A 3 -17.26 7.71 -9.41
CA PHE A 3 -16.39 6.83 -8.61
C PHE A 3 -17.15 5.69 -7.93
N ASN A 4 -18.35 5.95 -7.40
CA ASN A 4 -19.15 4.95 -6.70
C ASN A 4 -19.77 3.90 -7.64
N GLU A 5 -19.95 4.21 -8.93
CA GLU A 5 -20.51 3.27 -9.90
C GLU A 5 -19.42 2.34 -10.47
N ILE A 6 -18.25 2.89 -10.82
CA ILE A 6 -17.08 2.10 -11.25
C ILE A 6 -16.64 1.14 -10.15
N VAL A 7 -16.66 1.59 -8.90
CA VAL A 7 -16.33 0.79 -7.71
C VAL A 7 -17.36 -0.31 -7.43
N LYS A 8 -18.64 -0.10 -7.75
CA LYS A 8 -19.70 -1.08 -7.46
C LYS A 8 -19.79 -2.21 -8.49
N GLU A 9 -19.40 -1.97 -9.74
CA GLU A 9 -19.57 -2.97 -10.81
C GLU A 9 -18.32 -3.84 -11.07
N GLU A 10 -17.10 -3.35 -10.83
CA GLU A 10 -15.87 -4.07 -11.20
C GLU A 10 -15.07 -4.64 -10.01
N ILE A 11 -15.38 -4.26 -8.78
CA ILE A 11 -14.55 -4.57 -7.61
C ILE A 11 -15.14 -5.76 -6.82
N LYS A 12 -14.47 -6.92 -6.85
CA LYS A 12 -14.68 -7.99 -5.85
C LYS A 12 -14.16 -7.61 -4.46
N ALA A 13 -13.38 -6.54 -4.35
CA ALA A 13 -12.78 -6.06 -3.12
C ALA A 13 -13.72 -5.19 -2.27
N LYS A 14 -13.83 -5.53 -0.99
CA LYS A 14 -14.72 -4.86 -0.05
C LYS A 14 -14.11 -3.50 0.36
N LYS A 15 -14.93 -2.45 0.49
CA LYS A 15 -14.52 -1.24 1.23
C LYS A 15 -14.28 -1.64 2.69
N LEU A 16 -13.08 -1.40 3.19
CA LEU A 16 -12.67 -1.68 4.56
C LEU A 16 -12.70 -0.40 5.39
N ASP A 17 -12.88 -0.57 6.70
CA ASP A 17 -12.71 0.51 7.66
C ASP A 17 -11.23 0.88 7.76
N TRP A 18 -10.96 2.17 7.96
CA TRP A 18 -9.60 2.65 8.14
C TRP A 18 -8.97 2.03 9.40
N ASN A 19 -7.88 1.30 9.24
CA ASN A 19 -7.22 0.65 10.36
C ASN A 19 -6.11 1.53 10.96
N ASN A 20 -6.39 2.18 12.08
CA ASN A 20 -5.40 3.02 12.78
C ASN A 20 -4.33 2.22 13.54
N ASN A 21 -4.55 0.94 13.79
CA ASN A 21 -3.63 0.08 14.52
C ASN A 21 -3.57 -1.30 13.85
N PRO A 22 -2.95 -1.40 12.68
CA PRO A 22 -2.88 -2.67 11.97
C PRO A 22 -2.08 -3.68 12.77
N VAL A 23 -2.64 -4.86 12.92
CA VAL A 23 -1.86 -6.02 13.34
C VAL A 23 -0.95 -6.34 12.17
N ILE A 24 0.34 -6.05 12.30
CA ILE A 24 1.37 -6.32 11.31
C ILE A 24 1.73 -7.81 11.35
N GLY A 25 0.71 -8.66 11.14
CA GLY A 25 0.81 -10.12 11.21
C GLY A 25 1.57 -10.64 12.43
N ASP A 26 2.03 -11.88 12.30
CA ASP A 26 3.08 -12.43 13.14
C ASP A 26 4.34 -12.48 12.26
N ILE A 27 5.18 -11.44 12.36
CA ILE A 27 6.42 -11.32 11.58
C ILE A 27 7.38 -12.49 11.87
N GLU A 28 7.18 -13.20 12.98
CA GLU A 28 7.99 -14.37 13.33
C GLU A 28 7.42 -15.67 12.73
N ASN A 29 6.08 -15.79 12.57
CA ASN A 29 5.42 -17.00 12.05
C ASN A 29 4.93 -16.93 10.59
N LEU A 30 5.00 -15.77 9.94
CA LEU A 30 4.89 -15.49 8.49
C LEU A 30 4.19 -16.58 7.65
N LYS A 31 2.88 -16.80 7.84
CA LYS A 31 2.09 -17.62 6.89
C LYS A 31 1.45 -16.74 5.82
N ILE A 32 0.92 -15.58 6.22
CA ILE A 32 0.34 -14.55 5.37
C ILE A 32 0.74 -13.19 5.96
N LEU A 33 1.27 -12.31 5.13
CA LEU A 33 1.65 -10.95 5.50
C LEU A 33 0.60 -9.96 4.98
N SER A 34 0.09 -9.12 5.87
CA SER A 34 -0.78 -8.00 5.50
C SER A 34 0.07 -6.77 5.17
N LEU A 35 -0.09 -6.26 3.96
CA LEU A 35 0.59 -5.08 3.43
C LEU A 35 -0.42 -4.07 2.92
N TYR A 36 0.03 -2.84 2.77
CA TYR A 36 -0.77 -1.71 2.33
C TYR A 36 -0.13 -1.05 1.11
N TYR A 37 -0.92 -0.74 0.09
CA TYR A 37 -0.44 -0.09 -1.13
C TYR A 37 -1.21 1.20 -1.39
N GLY A 38 -0.48 2.31 -1.48
CA GLY A 38 -1.04 3.62 -1.81
C GLY A 38 -1.26 3.77 -3.31
N THR A 39 -2.43 4.24 -3.72
CA THR A 39 -2.77 4.44 -5.13
C THR A 39 -3.76 5.59 -5.31
N HIS A 40 -4.07 5.92 -6.57
CA HIS A 40 -5.10 6.89 -6.91
C HIS A 40 -6.38 6.24 -7.41
N THR A 41 -7.51 6.92 -7.24
CA THR A 41 -8.85 6.49 -7.68
C THR A 41 -8.92 6.18 -9.18
N LYS A 42 -8.14 6.90 -10.00
CA LYS A 42 -8.05 6.70 -11.46
C LYS A 42 -7.45 5.36 -11.87
N ASP A 43 -6.56 4.79 -11.04
CA ASP A 43 -5.78 3.58 -11.38
C ASP A 43 -6.47 2.29 -10.94
N VAL A 44 -7.51 2.41 -10.12
CA VAL A 44 -8.30 1.32 -9.55
C VAL A 44 -8.74 0.32 -10.63
N LYS A 45 -9.26 0.82 -11.75
CA LYS A 45 -9.76 -0.03 -12.85
C LYS A 45 -8.66 -0.92 -13.43
N ASN A 46 -7.48 -0.36 -13.66
CA ASN A 46 -6.35 -1.12 -14.21
C ASN A 46 -5.83 -2.13 -13.17
N ILE A 47 -5.74 -1.72 -11.91
CA ILE A 47 -5.28 -2.60 -10.82
C ILE A 47 -6.21 -3.80 -10.63
N PHE A 48 -7.53 -3.62 -10.73
CA PHE A 48 -8.46 -4.75 -10.63
C PHE A 48 -8.49 -5.63 -11.89
N ARG A 49 -8.06 -5.12 -13.04
CA ARG A 49 -7.92 -5.92 -14.26
C ARG A 49 -6.64 -6.74 -14.27
N GLU A 50 -5.53 -6.18 -13.80
CA GLU A 50 -4.20 -6.72 -14.09
C GLU A 50 -3.37 -7.01 -12.83
N GLY A 51 -3.79 -6.53 -11.65
CA GLY A 51 -2.97 -6.49 -10.43
C GLY A 51 -2.11 -5.23 -10.37
N ILE A 52 -1.21 -5.19 -9.39
CA ILE A 52 -0.31 -4.04 -9.17
C ILE A 52 1.06 -4.40 -9.75
N TYR A 53 1.53 -3.63 -10.72
CA TYR A 53 2.85 -3.82 -11.31
C TYR A 53 3.86 -2.84 -10.73
N ALA A 54 5.11 -3.29 -10.67
CA ALA A 54 6.24 -2.45 -10.34
C ALA A 54 6.38 -1.30 -11.34
N GLY A 55 6.77 -0.14 -10.82
CA GLY A 55 7.26 0.96 -11.64
C GLY A 55 8.67 0.69 -12.18
N GLN A 56 9.34 1.74 -12.66
CA GLN A 56 10.67 1.66 -13.28
C GLN A 56 11.75 1.02 -12.38
N ASN A 57 11.57 1.05 -11.06
CA ASN A 57 12.53 0.51 -10.10
C ASN A 57 12.42 -1.02 -9.90
N GLY A 58 11.47 -1.70 -10.56
CA GLY A 58 11.31 -3.16 -10.49
C GLY A 58 10.61 -3.69 -9.24
N TYR A 59 10.17 -2.80 -8.34
CA TYR A 59 9.41 -3.15 -7.13
C TYR A 59 8.08 -2.39 -7.07
N VAL A 60 7.08 -3.05 -6.50
CA VAL A 60 5.88 -2.46 -5.93
C VAL A 60 6.20 -2.03 -4.51
N LEU A 61 6.01 -0.75 -4.20
CA LEU A 61 6.24 -0.21 -2.86
C LEU A 61 4.98 -0.35 -2.02
N CYS A 62 5.02 -1.24 -1.05
CA CYS A 62 4.00 -1.42 -0.05
C CYS A 62 4.47 -0.89 1.31
N SER A 63 3.58 -0.84 2.29
CA SER A 63 3.89 -0.55 3.67
C SER A 63 3.27 -1.56 4.63
N LEU A 64 3.83 -1.64 5.84
CA LEU A 64 3.29 -2.46 6.93
C LEU A 64 2.02 -1.87 7.55
N GLU A 65 1.73 -0.59 7.28
CA GLU A 65 0.60 0.13 7.87
C GLU A 65 0.01 1.17 6.89
N PRO A 66 -1.28 1.52 7.01
CA PRO A 66 -1.99 2.27 5.97
C PRO A 66 -1.71 3.77 5.92
N HIS A 67 -1.21 4.41 6.97
CA HIS A 67 -0.87 5.85 6.94
C HIS A 67 0.34 6.12 6.03
N THR A 68 1.38 5.30 6.07
CA THR A 68 2.54 5.34 5.17
C THR A 68 2.09 5.15 3.74
N ALA A 69 1.28 4.11 3.47
CA ALA A 69 0.71 3.90 2.12
C ALA A 69 -0.09 5.12 1.64
N PHE A 70 -0.86 5.76 2.51
CA PHE A 70 -1.64 6.94 2.15
C PHE A 70 -0.79 8.20 1.96
N ALA A 71 0.31 8.33 2.71
CA ALA A 71 1.31 9.36 2.49
C ALA A 71 1.99 9.15 1.12
N TYR A 72 2.28 7.92 0.74
CA TYR A 72 2.80 7.60 -0.60
C TYR A 72 1.78 7.90 -1.69
N ALA A 73 0.49 7.66 -1.46
CA ALA A 73 -0.57 8.05 -2.38
C ALA A 73 -0.67 9.58 -2.59
N ALA A 74 -0.08 10.40 -1.70
CA ALA A 74 0.03 11.84 -1.89
C ALA A 74 1.04 12.23 -2.97
N MET A 75 2.01 11.36 -3.25
CA MET A 75 3.03 11.61 -4.25
C MET A 75 2.42 11.52 -5.65
N SER A 76 2.74 12.50 -6.48
CA SER A 76 2.50 12.48 -7.92
C SER A 76 3.71 11.85 -8.62
N ASP A 77 3.52 11.37 -9.83
CA ASP A 77 4.60 10.81 -10.67
C ASP A 77 5.64 11.87 -11.11
N SER A 78 5.45 13.13 -10.71
CA SER A 78 6.26 14.26 -11.13
C SER A 78 6.56 15.19 -9.95
N LEU A 79 7.84 15.48 -9.72
CA LEU A 79 8.31 16.48 -8.74
C LEU A 79 7.75 17.90 -8.98
N LYS A 80 7.11 18.15 -10.14
CA LYS A 80 6.50 19.45 -10.48
C LYS A 80 4.99 19.52 -10.22
N GLU A 81 4.36 18.39 -9.92
CA GLU A 81 2.92 18.35 -9.67
C GLU A 81 2.63 18.53 -8.17
N SER A 82 1.57 19.28 -7.88
CA SER A 82 1.01 19.37 -6.53
C SER A 82 0.62 17.99 -6.03
N ALA A 83 0.75 17.77 -4.71
CA ALA A 83 0.33 16.52 -4.08
C ALA A 83 -1.10 16.15 -4.48
N VAL A 84 -1.32 14.86 -4.73
CA VAL A 84 -2.62 14.34 -5.16
C VAL A 84 -3.69 14.70 -4.12
N PRO A 85 -4.88 15.21 -4.50
CA PRO A 85 -5.91 15.58 -3.53
C PRO A 85 -6.36 14.40 -2.65
N LEU A 86 -6.74 14.65 -1.40
CA LEU A 86 -7.09 13.60 -0.43
C LEU A 86 -8.19 12.67 -0.93
N GLN A 87 -9.21 13.23 -1.59
CA GLN A 87 -10.34 12.49 -2.15
C GLN A 87 -9.96 11.52 -3.29
N ASP A 88 -8.80 11.74 -3.91
CA ASP A 88 -8.29 10.92 -5.00
C ASP A 88 -7.30 9.86 -4.52
N ARG A 89 -6.96 9.85 -3.22
CA ARG A 89 -6.05 8.86 -2.61
C ARG A 89 -6.82 7.65 -2.09
N MET A 90 -6.23 6.48 -2.27
CA MET A 90 -6.75 5.22 -1.77
C MET A 90 -5.62 4.34 -1.24
N VAL A 91 -5.97 3.42 -0.35
CA VAL A 91 -5.05 2.38 0.13
C VAL A 91 -5.68 1.01 -0.11
N PHE A 92 -4.98 0.12 -0.81
CA PHE A 92 -5.34 -1.29 -0.85
C PHE A 92 -4.74 -2.04 0.33
N LYS A 93 -5.51 -2.94 0.94
CA LYS A 93 -4.99 -3.95 1.86
C LYS A 93 -4.74 -5.24 1.08
N ILE A 94 -3.53 -5.77 1.21
CA ILE A 94 -3.03 -6.90 0.44
C ILE A 94 -2.61 -7.99 1.42
N ASN A 95 -3.06 -9.22 1.19
CA ASN A 95 -2.66 -10.40 1.96
C ASN A 95 -1.81 -11.31 1.09
N ILE A 96 -0.49 -11.26 1.27
CA ILE A 96 0.45 -12.03 0.48
C ILE A 96 0.93 -13.25 1.29
N PRO A 97 0.82 -14.48 0.76
CA PRO A 97 1.38 -15.65 1.42
C PRO A 97 2.91 -15.57 1.50
N HIS A 98 3.51 -15.94 2.63
CA HIS A 98 4.95 -15.73 2.84
C HIS A 98 5.87 -16.43 1.82
N ARG A 99 5.42 -17.51 1.18
CA ARG A 99 6.16 -18.13 0.07
C ARG A 99 6.39 -17.20 -1.13
N PHE A 100 5.52 -16.19 -1.32
CA PHE A 100 5.71 -15.13 -2.32
C PHE A 100 6.62 -14.00 -1.80
N VAL A 101 6.95 -14.03 -0.50
CA VAL A 101 7.58 -12.95 0.27
C VAL A 101 9.04 -13.25 0.58
N SER A 102 9.39 -14.45 1.04
CA SER A 102 10.73 -14.76 1.60
C SER A 102 11.94 -14.49 0.68
N ASN A 103 11.77 -14.52 -0.64
CA ASN A 103 12.84 -14.20 -1.61
C ASN A 103 12.69 -12.82 -2.26
N ASN A 104 11.62 -12.12 -1.92
CA ASN A 104 11.04 -11.06 -2.74
C ASN A 104 10.87 -9.78 -1.93
N ILE A 105 10.57 -9.90 -0.65
CA ILE A 105 10.40 -8.75 0.23
C ILE A 105 11.73 -8.31 0.80
N VAL A 106 12.12 -7.10 0.41
CA VAL A 106 13.15 -6.33 1.09
C VAL A 106 12.43 -5.39 2.03
N VAL A 107 12.49 -5.67 3.33
CA VAL A 107 12.13 -4.70 4.36
C VAL A 107 13.31 -3.74 4.47
N ASN A 108 13.05 -2.44 4.32
CA ASN A 108 14.10 -1.44 4.41
C ASN A 108 14.48 -1.20 5.90
N ASN A 109 15.24 -2.12 6.48
CA ASN A 109 15.78 -2.02 7.83
C ASN A 109 17.15 -1.32 7.87
N ASP A 110 17.63 -0.76 6.75
CA ASP A 110 18.94 -0.07 6.70
C ASP A 110 18.96 1.23 7.52
N ASN A 111 17.80 1.69 8.03
CA ASN A 111 17.65 2.90 8.84
C ASN A 111 17.67 2.70 10.36
N GLY A 112 18.09 1.52 10.84
CA GLY A 112 18.55 1.37 12.22
C GLY A 112 17.56 0.73 13.20
N ASP A 113 18.13 0.31 14.32
CA ASP A 113 17.45 -0.26 15.48
C ASP A 113 16.38 0.71 16.01
N TYR A 114 15.26 0.20 16.54
CA TYR A 114 14.12 0.99 17.03
C TYR A 114 14.52 2.04 18.10
N THR A 115 15.71 1.88 18.67
CA THR A 115 16.31 2.76 19.68
C THR A 115 16.78 4.11 19.16
N ASP A 116 17.00 4.27 17.85
CA ASP A 116 17.61 5.47 17.24
C ASP A 116 16.61 6.34 16.45
N TRP A 117 15.30 6.07 16.55
CA TRP A 117 14.26 6.80 15.81
C TRP A 117 14.19 8.29 16.21
N GLY A 118 14.56 9.18 15.28
CA GLY A 118 14.55 10.64 15.42
C GLY A 118 13.15 11.28 15.45
N LYS A 119 12.08 10.47 15.38
CA LYS A 119 10.66 10.88 15.38
C LYS A 119 10.23 11.74 14.18
N SER A 120 10.95 11.67 13.06
CA SER A 120 10.48 12.30 11.82
C SER A 120 9.55 11.37 11.03
N ASP A 121 8.59 11.96 10.32
CA ASP A 121 7.67 11.23 9.43
C ASP A 121 8.44 10.46 8.34
N VAL A 122 9.53 11.04 7.84
CA VAL A 122 10.37 10.45 6.78
C VAL A 122 11.05 9.16 7.25
N GLU A 123 11.62 9.17 8.47
CA GLU A 123 12.22 7.97 9.07
C GLU A 123 11.16 6.91 9.36
N TYR A 124 9.99 7.32 9.86
CA TYR A 124 8.87 6.41 10.11
C TYR A 124 8.40 5.72 8.82
N TYR A 125 8.28 6.47 7.71
CA TYR A 125 7.90 5.89 6.42
C TYR A 125 8.95 4.94 5.86
N ALA A 126 10.24 5.29 5.98
CA ALA A 126 11.32 4.44 5.49
C ALA A 126 11.36 3.08 6.21
N LEU A 127 11.09 3.05 7.51
CA LEU A 127 11.05 1.83 8.31
C LEU A 127 9.83 0.94 8.02
N ASN A 128 8.75 1.53 7.49
CA ASN A 128 7.54 0.80 7.15
C ASN A 128 7.48 0.36 5.69
N GLU A 129 8.48 0.74 4.87
CA GLU A 129 8.52 0.39 3.44
C GLU A 129 8.85 -1.09 3.23
N VAL A 130 8.04 -1.72 2.39
CA VAL A 130 8.15 -3.13 2.00
C VAL A 130 8.18 -3.19 0.48
N ARG A 131 9.28 -3.69 -0.08
CA ARG A 131 9.42 -3.82 -1.54
C ARG A 131 8.94 -5.18 -1.98
N VAL A 132 7.89 -5.25 -2.80
CA VAL A 132 7.40 -6.50 -3.40
C VAL A 132 7.84 -6.54 -4.87
N PRO A 133 8.53 -7.56 -5.38
CA PRO A 133 9.09 -7.52 -6.73
C PRO A 133 8.01 -7.69 -7.78
N ASN A 134 8.14 -6.89 -8.83
CA ASN A 134 7.49 -7.06 -10.12
C ASN A 134 5.96 -6.95 -10.14
N HIS A 135 5.22 -7.81 -9.44
CA HIS A 135 3.77 -7.91 -9.58
C HIS A 135 3.07 -8.46 -8.33
N ILE A 136 1.98 -7.82 -7.95
CA ILE A 136 1.02 -8.31 -6.96
C ILE A 136 -0.29 -8.69 -7.70
N PRO A 137 -0.62 -9.98 -7.76
CA PRO A 137 -1.87 -10.44 -8.35
C PRO A 137 -3.11 -9.88 -7.64
N VAL A 138 -4.18 -9.67 -8.42
CA VAL A 138 -5.43 -9.09 -7.92
C VAL A 138 -6.07 -9.93 -6.81
N GLU A 139 -5.89 -11.25 -6.83
CA GLU A 139 -6.41 -12.17 -5.81
C GLU A 139 -5.82 -11.95 -4.42
N PHE A 140 -4.70 -11.25 -4.29
CA PHE A 140 -4.13 -10.89 -3.00
C PHE A 140 -4.70 -9.58 -2.44
N ILE A 141 -5.45 -8.81 -3.23
CA ILE A 141 -6.10 -7.58 -2.79
C ILE A 141 -7.39 -7.94 -2.04
N GLU A 142 -7.38 -7.75 -0.72
CA GLU A 142 -8.55 -8.02 0.13
C GLU A 142 -9.65 -6.95 -0.05
N GLY A 143 -9.21 -5.70 -0.16
CA GLY A 143 -10.09 -4.55 -0.01
C GLY A 143 -9.35 -3.24 -0.14
N TYR A 144 -10.10 -2.16 -0.02
CA TYR A 144 -9.56 -0.80 -0.09
C TYR A 144 -10.09 0.07 1.05
N MET A 145 -9.32 1.08 1.41
CA MET A 145 -9.66 2.10 2.39
C MET A 145 -9.52 3.48 1.77
N THR A 146 -10.36 4.40 2.21
CA THR A 146 -10.28 5.82 1.89
C THR A 146 -10.34 6.60 3.19
N LYS A 147 -9.58 7.70 3.30
CA LYS A 147 -9.86 8.71 4.31
C LYS A 147 -10.90 9.65 3.72
N ASN A 148 -12.16 9.46 4.10
CA ASN A 148 -13.18 10.47 3.85
C ASN A 148 -12.98 11.53 4.94
N ASP A 149 -12.50 12.72 4.55
CA ASP A 149 -12.44 13.99 5.28
C ASP A 149 -12.30 13.93 6.82
N CYS A 150 -11.14 14.39 7.32
CA CYS A 150 -11.06 14.95 8.67
C CYS A 150 -11.79 16.30 8.72
#